data_AF-A0A9X3H6Q8-F1
#
_entry.id   AF-A0A9X3H6Q8-F1
#
_cell.length_a   1.000
_cell.length_b   1.000
_cell.length_c   1.000
_cell.angle_alpha   90.00
_cell.angle_beta   90.00
_cell.angle_gamma   90.00
#
_symmetry.space_group_name_H-M   'P 1'
#
loop_
_entity.id
_entity.type
_entity.pdbx_description
1 polymer ?
#
loop_
_entity_poly.entity_id
_entity_poly.type
_entity_poly.pdbx_seq_one_letter_code
_entity_poly.pdbx_strand_id
1 'polypeptide(L)'
;MKNLFLFLTAIGIFISCDKDDDNYCSSASDPDYLVFGHFYGECFGETCVETFKLTDTKLYEDTIDDYSGQDLAFIELPNEKFELTNDLDDFFPLQLLGESETVFGCPDCADGGGLFIQHSVNGNLQSWRIDQEKNNVPSYLHDFMDEVNERIELINN
;
A
#
# COMPACT_ATOMS: atom_id res chain seq x y z
N MET A 1 -44.64 32.83 -50.59
CA MET A 1 -43.39 32.09 -50.32
C MET A 1 -42.76 32.68 -49.07
N LYS A 2 -42.58 31.85 -48.02
CA LYS A 2 -41.49 31.86 -47.01
C LYS A 2 -41.03 33.24 -46.47
N ASN A 3 -41.10 33.60 -45.19
CA ASN A 3 -40.75 32.82 -44.00
C ASN A 3 -41.33 33.44 -42.71
N LEU A 4 -41.74 32.56 -41.81
CA LEU A 4 -42.09 32.80 -40.42
C LEU A 4 -40.79 32.98 -39.60
N PHE A 5 -40.66 34.08 -38.85
CA PHE A 5 -39.61 34.21 -37.83
C PHE A 5 -40.26 34.38 -36.46
N LEU A 6 -40.23 33.30 -35.68
CA LEU A 6 -40.69 33.23 -34.31
C LEU A 6 -39.42 33.22 -33.44
N PHE A 7 -39.12 34.34 -32.80
CA PHE A 7 -38.01 34.44 -31.84
C PHE A 7 -38.49 33.85 -30.51
N LEU A 8 -38.09 32.61 -30.23
CA LEU A 8 -38.25 31.96 -28.93
C LEU A 8 -36.88 31.98 -28.23
N THR A 9 -36.65 32.98 -27.39
CA THR A 9 -35.45 33.07 -26.56
C THR A 9 -35.65 32.20 -25.32
N ALA A 10 -35.26 30.93 -25.43
CA ALA A 10 -35.11 30.05 -24.27
C ALA A 10 -33.69 30.25 -23.72
N ILE A 11 -33.57 31.03 -22.64
CA ILE A 11 -32.37 31.11 -21.83
C ILE A 11 -32.32 29.83 -20.99
N GLY A 12 -31.68 28.80 -21.55
CA GLY A 12 -31.24 27.62 -20.81
C GLY A 12 -29.93 27.95 -20.11
N ILE A 13 -30.01 28.21 -18.81
CA ILE A 13 -28.83 28.26 -17.94
C ILE A 13 -28.35 26.82 -17.82
N PHE A 14 -27.34 26.45 -18.62
CA PHE A 14 -26.57 25.24 -18.36
C PHE A 14 -25.75 25.53 -17.10
N ILE A 15 -26.24 25.02 -15.98
CA ILE A 15 -25.47 24.82 -14.77
C ILE A 15 -24.41 23.78 -15.15
N SER A 16 -23.18 24.23 -15.40
CA SER A 16 -22.02 23.35 -15.45
C SER A 16 -21.78 22.89 -14.03
N CYS A 17 -22.15 21.65 -13.71
CA CYS A 17 -21.48 20.96 -12.62
C CYS A 17 -20.04 20.75 -13.08
N ASP A 18 -19.09 21.44 -12.46
CA ASP A 18 -17.80 20.81 -12.24
C ASP A 18 -18.13 19.53 -11.46
N LYS A 19 -17.92 18.40 -12.11
CA LYS A 19 -17.59 17.22 -11.34
C LYS A 19 -16.20 17.57 -10.84
N ASP A 20 -16.10 17.89 -9.55
CA ASP A 20 -14.85 17.70 -8.84
C ASP A 20 -14.55 16.22 -9.00
N ASP A 21 -13.89 15.89 -10.10
CA ASP A 21 -13.21 14.62 -10.29
C ASP A 21 -12.26 14.53 -9.11
N ASP A 22 -12.42 13.45 -8.38
CA ASP A 22 -11.60 13.07 -7.25
C ASP A 22 -10.14 13.41 -7.57
N ASN A 23 -9.54 14.19 -6.67
CA ASN A 23 -8.22 14.78 -6.78
C ASN A 23 -7.14 13.67 -6.85
N TYR A 24 -7.06 12.96 -7.98
CA TYR A 24 -5.86 12.28 -8.44
C TYR A 24 -5.02 13.34 -9.18
N CYS A 25 -4.56 14.33 -8.41
CA CYS A 25 -3.50 15.22 -8.84
C CYS A 25 -2.16 14.50 -8.66
N SER A 26 -1.87 13.53 -9.54
CA SER A 26 -0.48 13.13 -9.79
C SER A 26 0.23 14.27 -10.52
N SER A 27 0.77 15.20 -9.75
CA SER A 27 1.68 16.26 -10.22
C SER A 27 2.68 16.66 -9.13
N ALA A 28 3.24 15.64 -8.50
CA ALA A 28 4.65 15.42 -8.22
C ALA A 28 4.81 13.90 -8.34
N SER A 29 5.97 13.35 -8.72
CA SER A 29 6.19 11.92 -8.48
C SER A 29 5.91 11.69 -7.00
N ASP A 30 4.89 10.90 -6.66
CA ASP A 30 4.69 10.52 -5.26
C ASP A 30 6.04 10.04 -4.72
N PRO A 31 6.48 10.54 -3.55
CA PRO A 31 7.78 10.16 -3.02
C PRO A 31 7.86 8.63 -2.93
N ASP A 32 9.04 8.08 -3.17
CA ASP A 32 9.25 6.65 -3.08
C ASP A 32 8.87 6.17 -1.66
N TYR A 33 8.26 4.99 -1.59
CA TYR A 33 7.79 4.43 -0.32
C TYR A 33 7.77 2.92 -0.32
N LEU A 34 7.93 2.36 0.87
CA LEU A 34 7.77 0.95 1.18
C LEU A 34 6.52 0.76 2.02
N VAL A 35 5.56 -0.03 1.54
CA VAL A 35 4.50 -0.58 2.38
C VAL A 35 4.96 -1.95 2.85
N PHE A 36 4.87 -2.21 4.16
CA PHE A 36 5.23 -3.49 4.76
C PHE A 36 4.22 -3.85 5.83
N GLY A 37 3.99 -5.14 6.04
CA GLY A 37 3.01 -5.60 6.99
C GLY A 37 2.95 -7.11 7.06
N HIS A 38 2.10 -7.61 7.96
CA HIS A 38 1.77 -9.02 8.05
C HIS A 38 0.26 -9.25 8.03
N PHE A 39 -0.14 -10.48 7.75
CA PHE A 39 -1.52 -10.93 7.82
C PHE A 39 -1.59 -12.39 8.26
N TYR A 40 -2.58 -12.72 9.08
CA TYR A 40 -2.86 -14.10 9.53
C TYR A 40 -4.36 -14.42 9.43
N GLY A 41 -4.71 -15.49 8.71
CA GLY A 41 -6.11 -15.84 8.46
C GLY A 41 -6.84 -16.46 9.68
N GLU A 42 -6.11 -17.13 10.56
CA GLU A 42 -6.61 -17.77 11.78
C GLU A 42 -6.07 -17.06 13.03
N CYS A 43 -6.37 -15.75 13.13
CA CYS A 43 -5.94 -14.90 14.22
C CYS A 43 -7.12 -14.15 14.85
N PHE A 44 -7.01 -13.82 16.14
CA PHE A 44 -7.97 -13.01 16.89
C PHE A 44 -7.31 -11.77 17.49
N GLY A 45 -7.83 -10.59 17.17
CA GLY A 45 -7.35 -9.31 17.66
C GLY A 45 -7.11 -8.33 16.52
N GLU A 46 -6.72 -7.10 16.86
CA GLU A 46 -6.37 -6.08 15.86
C GLU A 46 -5.03 -6.43 15.18
N THR A 47 -4.11 -7.05 15.92
CA THR A 47 -2.75 -7.39 15.44
C THR A 47 -2.68 -8.57 14.46
N CYS A 48 -3.80 -8.91 13.83
CA CYS A 48 -3.88 -10.01 12.87
C CYS A 48 -3.52 -9.56 11.46
N VAL A 49 -3.79 -8.30 11.16
CA VAL A 49 -3.38 -7.63 9.94
C VAL A 49 -2.83 -6.30 10.39
N GLU A 50 -1.56 -6.05 10.09
CA GLU A 50 -0.87 -4.82 10.47
C GLU A 50 -0.11 -4.39 9.23
N THR A 51 -0.41 -3.20 8.72
CA THR A 51 0.21 -2.68 7.51
C THR A 51 0.70 -1.26 7.75
N PHE A 52 1.94 -1.00 7.40
CA PHE A 52 2.59 0.27 7.58
C PHE A 52 3.10 0.80 6.25
N LYS A 53 3.14 2.12 6.12
CA LYS A 53 3.80 2.81 5.01
C LYS A 53 4.99 3.59 5.55
N LEU A 54 6.17 3.27 5.06
CA LEU A 54 7.43 3.96 5.31
C LEU A 54 7.78 4.85 4.12
N THR A 55 8.10 6.10 4.42
CA THR A 55 8.69 7.07 3.48
C THR A 55 10.02 7.54 4.06
N ASP A 56 10.80 8.32 3.30
CA ASP A 56 12.07 8.90 3.75
C ASP A 56 12.01 9.70 5.06
N THR A 57 10.82 10.14 5.48
CA THR A 57 10.67 11.07 6.62
C THR A 57 9.58 10.70 7.61
N LYS A 58 8.75 9.71 7.29
CA LYS A 58 7.50 9.42 8.01
C LYS A 58 7.15 7.95 7.95
N LEU A 59 6.55 7.48 9.03
CA LEU A 59 5.89 6.19 9.16
C LEU A 59 4.38 6.42 9.33
N TYR A 60 3.58 5.57 8.69
CA TYR A 60 2.14 5.57 8.81
C TYR A 60 1.65 4.15 9.09
N GLU A 61 0.54 4.05 9.80
CA GLU A 61 -0.20 2.80 10.08
C GLU A 61 -1.50 2.81 9.25
N ASP A 62 -1.81 1.70 8.61
CA ASP A 62 -3.12 1.45 8.02
C ASP A 62 -4.16 1.25 9.11
N THR A 63 -5.36 1.80 8.93
CA THR A 63 -6.46 1.73 9.90
C THR A 63 -7.62 0.84 9.44
N ILE A 64 -7.49 0.22 8.26
CA ILE A 64 -8.51 -0.64 7.68
C ILE A 64 -8.26 -2.11 8.02
N ASP A 65 -6.99 -2.51 8.12
CA ASP A 65 -6.57 -3.88 8.43
C ASP A 65 -7.18 -4.90 7.46
N ASP A 66 -7.27 -4.50 6.18
CA ASP A 66 -7.78 -5.36 5.13
C ASP A 66 -6.78 -6.48 4.84
N TYR A 67 -7.16 -7.71 5.19
CA TYR A 67 -6.41 -8.92 4.89
C TYR A 67 -5.94 -8.98 3.42
N SER A 68 -6.74 -8.49 2.48
CA SER A 68 -6.42 -8.54 1.05
C SER A 68 -5.42 -7.47 0.60
N GLY A 69 -5.20 -6.44 1.41
CA GLY A 69 -4.33 -5.30 1.11
C GLY A 69 -4.81 -4.48 -0.08
N GLN A 70 -6.12 -4.50 -0.38
CA GLN A 70 -6.74 -3.72 -1.46
C GLN A 70 -7.23 -2.37 -0.95
N ASP A 71 -7.76 -2.34 0.27
CA ASP A 71 -8.24 -1.12 0.91
C ASP A 71 -7.25 -0.70 2.00
N LEU A 72 -6.62 0.47 1.84
CA LEU A 72 -5.63 1.01 2.77
C LEU A 72 -5.97 2.47 3.10
N ALA A 73 -5.93 2.83 4.39
CA ALA A 73 -6.10 4.19 4.88
C ALA A 73 -5.07 4.50 5.97
N PHE A 74 -4.07 5.29 5.60
CA PHE A 74 -2.89 5.56 6.42
C PHE A 74 -3.06 6.76 7.37
N ILE A 75 -2.68 6.59 8.63
CA ILE A 75 -2.52 7.66 9.63
C ILE A 75 -1.05 7.79 10.04
N GLU A 76 -0.56 9.01 10.22
CA GLU A 76 0.84 9.26 10.60
C GLU A 76 1.10 8.79 12.03
N LEU A 77 2.17 8.02 12.22
CA LEU A 77 2.65 7.59 13.54
C LEU A 77 3.66 8.58 14.13
N PRO A 78 3.86 8.58 15.47
CA PRO A 78 4.87 9.40 16.12
C PRO A 78 6.28 9.16 15.58
N ASN A 79 7.13 10.21 15.59
CA ASN A 79 8.49 10.13 15.09
C ASN A 79 9.34 9.04 15.77
N GLU A 80 9.08 8.74 17.04
CA GLU A 80 9.76 7.69 17.79
C GLU A 80 9.61 6.31 17.12
N LYS A 81 8.45 6.03 16.51
CA LYS A 81 8.19 4.80 15.75
C LYS A 81 8.87 4.83 14.38
N PHE A 82 8.94 5.99 13.74
CA PHE A 82 9.72 6.18 12.50
C PHE A 82 11.22 5.92 12.70
N GLU A 83 11.82 6.42 13.79
CA GLU A 83 13.25 6.18 14.08
C GLU A 83 13.58 4.70 14.31
N LEU A 84 12.59 3.85 14.63
CA LEU A 84 12.76 2.41 14.79
C LEU A 84 12.71 1.65 13.46
N THR A 85 12.28 2.28 12.38
CA THR A 85 11.98 1.61 11.11
C THR A 85 12.59 2.26 9.88
N ASN A 86 13.17 3.46 10.01
CA ASN A 86 13.65 4.26 8.89
C ASN A 86 14.80 3.65 8.07
N ASP A 87 15.42 2.58 8.58
CA ASP A 87 16.45 1.81 7.89
C ASP A 87 15.92 0.58 7.16
N LEU A 88 14.63 0.25 7.26
CA LEU A 88 14.07 -0.98 6.68
C LEU A 88 14.24 -1.07 5.15
N ASP A 89 14.18 0.06 4.45
CA ASP A 89 14.36 0.10 2.99
C ASP A 89 15.81 -0.29 2.57
N ASP A 90 16.81 -0.11 3.44
CA ASP A 90 18.20 -0.54 3.17
C ASP A 90 18.33 -2.08 3.08
N PHE A 91 17.38 -2.81 3.66
CA PHE A 91 17.31 -4.27 3.61
C PHE A 91 16.45 -4.79 2.46
N PHE A 92 15.84 -3.91 1.65
CA PHE A 92 14.95 -4.32 0.58
C PHE A 92 15.70 -5.15 -0.48
N PRO A 93 15.23 -6.36 -0.81
CA PRO A 93 15.92 -7.25 -1.73
C PRO A 93 15.69 -6.78 -3.17
N LEU A 94 16.64 -6.02 -3.74
CA LEU A 94 16.54 -5.48 -5.11
C LEU A 94 16.25 -6.52 -6.20
N GLN A 95 16.59 -7.80 -5.96
CA GLN A 95 16.21 -8.90 -6.85
C GLN A 95 14.69 -9.01 -7.03
N LEU A 96 13.90 -8.74 -5.99
CA LEU A 96 12.44 -8.83 -5.97
C LEU A 96 11.78 -7.94 -7.03
N LEU A 97 12.39 -6.78 -7.34
CA LEU A 97 11.91 -5.86 -8.39
C LEU A 97 11.90 -6.50 -9.79
N GLY A 98 12.78 -7.48 -10.01
CA GLY A 98 12.91 -8.20 -11.28
C GLY A 98 12.09 -9.47 -11.40
N GLU A 99 11.40 -9.89 -10.33
CA GLU A 99 10.60 -11.11 -10.32
C GLU A 99 9.25 -10.89 -11.02
N SER A 100 8.79 -11.90 -11.76
CA SER A 100 7.44 -11.89 -12.34
C SER A 100 6.38 -12.42 -11.38
N GLU A 101 6.80 -13.17 -10.36
CA GLU A 101 5.92 -13.72 -9.34
C GLU A 101 5.58 -12.64 -8.31
N THR A 102 4.30 -12.54 -7.95
CA THR A 102 3.81 -11.61 -6.92
C THR A 102 3.41 -12.35 -5.63
N VAL A 103 3.53 -13.67 -5.62
CA VAL A 103 3.26 -14.51 -4.45
C VAL A 103 4.39 -15.52 -4.32
N PHE A 104 5.07 -15.52 -3.18
CA PHE A 104 6.16 -16.45 -2.87
C PHE A 104 5.73 -17.41 -1.77
N GLY A 105 5.91 -18.72 -2.00
CA GLY A 105 5.45 -19.76 -1.08
C GLY A 105 3.92 -19.91 -1.10
N CYS A 106 3.32 -20.17 0.07
CA CYS A 106 1.87 -20.21 0.23
C CYS A 106 1.41 -19.52 1.52
N PRO A 107 1.34 -18.17 1.53
CA PRO A 107 1.02 -17.39 2.72
C PRO A 107 -0.41 -17.61 3.28
N ASP A 108 -1.27 -18.36 2.58
CA ASP A 108 -2.65 -18.66 2.96
C ASP A 108 -2.96 -20.17 3.01
N CYS A 109 -1.93 -21.03 2.92
CA CYS A 109 -2.14 -22.49 2.96
C CYS A 109 -2.33 -23.07 4.37
N ALA A 110 -1.86 -22.36 5.39
CA ALA A 110 -1.85 -22.78 6.79
C ALA A 110 -1.99 -21.55 7.70
N ASP A 111 -1.99 -21.77 9.01
CA ASP A 111 -2.17 -20.72 10.02
C ASP A 111 -0.95 -19.76 10.14
N GLY A 112 0.08 -19.93 9.31
CA GLY A 112 1.35 -19.19 9.37
C GLY A 112 1.29 -17.78 8.80
N GLY A 113 0.27 -17.46 8.00
CA GLY A 113 0.10 -16.13 7.41
C GLY A 113 1.19 -15.73 6.41
N GLY A 114 1.25 -14.44 6.10
CA GLY A 114 2.20 -13.89 5.16
C GLY A 114 2.60 -12.45 5.45
N LEU A 115 3.67 -12.01 4.80
CA LEU A 115 4.05 -10.61 4.70
C LEU A 115 3.38 -9.98 3.48
N PHE A 116 2.89 -8.76 3.65
CA PHE A 116 2.39 -7.91 2.58
C PHE A 116 3.39 -6.80 2.32
N ILE A 117 3.92 -6.73 1.09
CA ILE A 117 4.97 -5.80 0.72
C ILE A 117 4.52 -5.03 -0.52
N GLN A 118 4.66 -3.71 -0.52
CA GLN A 118 4.60 -2.91 -1.75
C GLN A 118 5.78 -1.96 -1.82
N HIS A 119 6.35 -1.78 -3.02
CA HIS A 119 7.42 -0.82 -3.24
C HIS A 119 7.00 0.12 -4.38
N SER A 120 7.00 1.42 -4.09
CA SER A 120 6.72 2.46 -5.08
C SER A 120 8.01 3.20 -5.40
N VAL A 121 8.47 3.08 -6.64
CA VAL A 121 9.66 3.79 -7.12
C VAL A 121 9.35 4.54 -8.40
N ASN A 122 9.53 5.85 -8.39
CA ASN A 122 9.19 6.75 -9.48
C ASN A 122 7.73 6.58 -9.96
N GLY A 123 6.81 6.33 -9.03
CA GLY A 123 5.39 6.11 -9.31
C GLY A 123 5.04 4.72 -9.88
N ASN A 124 5.99 3.80 -9.97
CA ASN A 124 5.71 2.41 -10.31
C ASN A 124 5.54 1.60 -9.02
N LEU A 125 4.30 1.17 -8.77
CA LEU A 125 3.97 0.34 -7.62
C LEU A 125 4.08 -1.15 -7.99
N GLN A 126 4.88 -1.89 -7.24
CA GLN A 126 4.89 -3.34 -7.25
C GLN A 126 4.42 -3.86 -5.89
N SER A 127 3.78 -5.04 -5.87
CA SER A 127 3.15 -5.62 -4.69
C SER A 127 3.38 -7.12 -4.63
N TRP A 128 3.72 -7.62 -3.45
CA TRP A 128 4.02 -9.02 -3.19
C TRP A 128 3.36 -9.52 -1.91
N ARG A 129 3.02 -10.81 -1.91
CA ARG A 129 2.65 -11.57 -0.72
C ARG A 129 3.68 -12.68 -0.51
N ILE A 130 4.30 -12.73 0.66
CA ILE A 130 5.42 -13.63 0.94
C ILE A 130 5.04 -14.53 2.12
N ASP A 131 5.12 -15.83 1.95
CA ASP A 131 4.91 -16.81 3.03
C ASP A 131 5.91 -16.59 4.18
N GLN A 132 5.41 -16.62 5.42
CA GLN A 132 6.24 -16.48 6.63
C GLN A 132 7.18 -17.68 6.84
N GLU A 133 6.85 -18.88 6.32
CA GLU A 133 7.72 -20.05 6.39
C GLU A 133 8.89 -19.90 5.42
N LYS A 134 10.07 -19.57 5.94
CA LYS A 134 11.31 -19.37 5.17
C LYS A 134 11.64 -20.56 4.26
N ASN A 135 11.31 -21.79 4.64
CA ASN A 135 11.56 -22.95 3.78
C ASN A 135 10.70 -22.99 2.50
N ASN A 136 9.62 -22.20 2.44
CA ASN A 136 8.72 -22.11 1.29
C ASN A 136 9.09 -21.00 0.31
N VAL A 137 10.05 -20.13 0.65
CA VAL A 137 10.41 -18.96 -0.15
C VAL A 137 11.90 -18.91 -0.48
N PRO A 138 12.31 -18.22 -1.56
CA PRO A 138 13.72 -18.07 -1.91
C PRO A 138 14.57 -17.49 -0.78
N SER A 139 15.77 -18.05 -0.58
CA SER A 139 16.69 -17.64 0.50
C SER A 139 17.11 -16.17 0.49
N TYR A 140 17.07 -15.51 -0.68
CA TYR A 140 17.41 -14.09 -0.77
C TYR A 140 16.40 -13.17 -0.07
N LEU A 141 15.20 -13.67 0.26
CA LEU A 141 14.17 -12.92 0.99
C LEU A 141 14.34 -13.02 2.51
N HIS A 142 15.09 -14.00 3.02
CA HIS A 142 15.05 -14.39 4.43
C HIS A 142 15.50 -13.29 5.38
N ASP A 143 16.55 -12.55 5.04
CA ASP A 143 17.06 -11.45 5.87
C ASP A 143 16.04 -10.30 5.90
N PHE A 144 15.50 -9.91 4.74
CA PHE A 144 14.46 -8.89 4.67
C PHE A 144 13.19 -9.26 5.46
N MET A 145 12.78 -10.54 5.40
CA MET A 145 11.64 -11.03 6.18
C MET A 145 11.86 -10.90 7.69
N ASP A 146 13.08 -11.13 8.19
CA ASP A 146 13.39 -10.95 9.61
C ASP A 146 13.28 -9.49 10.00
N GLU A 147 13.87 -8.59 9.20
CA GLU A 147 13.84 -7.14 9.45
C GLU A 147 12.39 -6.62 9.44
N VAL A 148 11.56 -7.04 8.48
CA VAL A 148 10.13 -6.66 8.44
C VAL A 148 9.41 -7.07 9.72
N ASN A 149 9.53 -8.34 10.13
CA ASN A 149 8.85 -8.84 11.33
C ASN A 149 9.37 -8.14 12.60
N GLU A 150 10.67 -7.90 12.71
CA GLU A 150 11.26 -7.16 13.83
C GLU A 150 10.70 -5.72 13.91
N ARG A 151 10.57 -5.02 12.78
CA ARG A 151 10.02 -3.66 12.76
C ARG A 151 8.55 -3.64 13.19
N ILE A 152 7.75 -4.60 12.75
CA ILE A 152 6.35 -4.75 13.18
C ILE A 152 6.28 -4.94 14.70
N GLU A 153 7.13 -5.82 15.27
CA GLU A 153 7.19 -6.01 16.72
C GLU A 153 7.61 -4.73 17.47
N LEU A 154 8.59 -3.97 16.97
CA LEU A 154 9.03 -2.71 17.58
C LEU A 154 7.95 -1.61 17.50
N ILE A 155 7.15 -1.60 16.43
CA ILE A 155 6.05 -0.64 16.29
C ILE A 155 4.91 -0.96 17.27
N ASN A 156 4.65 -2.23 17.56
CA ASN A 156 3.50 -2.64 18.37
C ASN A 156 3.80 -2.82 19.88
N ASN A 157 5.06 -2.69 20.30
CA ASN A 157 5.48 -2.65 21.71
C ASN A 157 5.50 -1.22 22.30
#